data_AF-A0A1W9VIW5-F1
#
_entry.id   AF-A0A1W9VIW5-F1
#
_cell.length_a   1.000
_cell.length_b   1.000
_cell.length_c   1.000
_cell.angle_alpha   90.00
_cell.angle_beta   90.00
_cell.angle_gamma   90.00
#
_symmetry.space_group_name_H-M   'P 1'
#
loop_
_entity.id
_entity.type
_entity.pdbx_description
1 polymer ?
#
loop_
_entity_poly.entity_id
_entity_poly.type
_entity_poly.pdbx_seq_one_letter_code
_entity_poly.pdbx_strand_id
1 'polypeptide(L)'
;DKTLPSRIFNAVVSRITGVHLHDFNCGFKTYRRAVTNSVKLYGELHRFIPVLAHQQGFRITELPVQHHPRLAGVSKYGTGRLLKGFLDFGMVLFLTGYLKRPLHLFGAWGLFVLGLGALINLYLAVLWMLREFGGMTQIGAIGTRPLLIVGVLTMILGIQLISTGLLGEMLRYFNFNVQDEYSLKQVLEKRFTEYEK
;
A
#
# COMPACT_ATOMS: atom_id res chain seq x y z
N ASP A 1 -26.29 -5.12 -8.74
CA ASP A 1 -26.02 -5.29 -7.30
C ASP A 1 -25.00 -4.31 -6.75
N LYS A 2 -25.42 -3.39 -5.87
CA LYS A 2 -24.59 -2.29 -5.33
C LYS A 2 -23.57 -2.75 -4.26
N THR A 3 -23.62 -4.01 -3.83
CA THR A 3 -22.80 -4.55 -2.72
C THR A 3 -21.56 -5.30 -3.18
N LEU A 4 -21.47 -5.70 -4.45
CA LEU A 4 -20.34 -6.48 -4.99
C LEU A 4 -18.98 -5.76 -4.81
N PRO A 5 -18.84 -4.45 -5.14
CA PRO A 5 -17.57 -3.74 -4.98
C PRO A 5 -17.15 -3.65 -3.51
N SER A 6 -18.11 -3.45 -2.61
CA SER A 6 -17.86 -3.39 -1.17
C SER A 6 -17.39 -4.74 -0.62
N ARG A 7 -17.97 -5.85 -1.09
CA ARG A 7 -17.57 -7.20 -0.67
C ARG A 7 -16.15 -7.53 -1.12
N ILE A 8 -15.81 -7.18 -2.36
CA ILE A 8 -14.45 -7.37 -2.89
C ILE A 8 -13.48 -6.52 -2.07
N PHE A 9 -13.77 -5.24 -1.86
CA PHE A 9 -12.94 -4.35 -1.06
C PHE A 9 -12.70 -4.89 0.36
N ASN A 10 -13.77 -5.24 1.09
CA ASN A 10 -13.67 -5.77 2.45
C ASN A 10 -12.86 -7.09 2.48
N ALA A 11 -13.04 -7.97 1.49
CA ALA A 11 -12.29 -9.22 1.38
C ALA A 11 -10.80 -8.99 1.12
N VAL A 12 -10.43 -8.04 0.25
CA VAL A 12 -9.03 -7.73 -0.02
C VAL A 12 -8.38 -7.07 1.19
N VAL A 13 -9.05 -6.09 1.81
CA VAL A 13 -8.55 -5.44 3.03
C VAL A 13 -8.38 -6.44 4.15
N SER A 14 -9.34 -7.34 4.38
CA SER A 14 -9.25 -8.39 5.39
C SER A 14 -8.03 -9.30 5.17
N ARG A 15 -7.80 -9.76 3.92
CA ARG A 15 -6.62 -10.58 3.58
C ARG A 15 -5.30 -9.86 3.81
N ILE A 16 -5.20 -8.61 3.40
CA ILE A 16 -3.94 -7.85 3.47
C ILE A 16 -3.62 -7.44 4.90
N THR A 17 -4.64 -7.06 5.67
CA THR A 17 -4.47 -6.55 7.04
C THR A 17 -4.44 -7.66 8.09
N GLY A 18 -4.95 -8.85 7.77
CA GLY A 18 -5.20 -9.93 8.74
C GLY A 18 -6.41 -9.67 9.64
N VAL A 19 -7.09 -8.53 9.49
CA VAL A 19 -8.26 -8.15 10.30
C VAL A 19 -9.52 -8.67 9.63
N HIS A 20 -10.14 -9.68 10.22
CA HIS A 20 -11.32 -10.32 9.63
C HIS A 20 -12.59 -9.58 10.08
N LEU A 21 -13.03 -8.60 9.29
CA LEU A 21 -14.29 -7.86 9.49
C LEU A 21 -15.15 -7.93 8.22
N HIS A 22 -16.46 -8.07 8.40
CA HIS A 22 -17.41 -8.07 7.28
C HIS A 22 -17.65 -6.66 6.74
N ASP A 23 -17.62 -5.65 7.62
CA ASP A 23 -17.76 -4.25 7.23
C ASP A 23 -16.79 -3.31 7.97
N PHE A 24 -15.72 -2.89 7.28
CA PHE A 24 -14.79 -1.88 7.78
C PHE A 24 -15.41 -0.47 7.84
N ASN A 25 -16.44 -0.20 7.02
CA ASN A 25 -17.07 1.10 6.89
C ASN A 25 -18.28 1.29 7.82
N CYS A 26 -18.60 0.28 8.65
CA CYS A 26 -19.63 0.42 9.66
C CYS A 26 -19.31 1.61 10.59
N GLY A 27 -20.27 2.52 10.75
CA GLY A 27 -20.10 3.72 11.57
C GLY A 27 -20.16 3.45 13.08
N PHE A 28 -20.64 2.28 13.49
CA PHE A 28 -20.79 1.92 14.90
C PHE A 28 -19.56 1.16 15.38
N LYS A 29 -18.64 1.87 16.05
CA LYS A 29 -17.39 1.30 16.56
C LYS A 29 -17.18 1.74 18.00
N THR A 30 -16.78 0.81 18.86
CA THR A 30 -16.50 1.06 20.27
C THR A 30 -15.06 0.70 20.58
N TYR A 31 -14.37 1.56 21.32
CA TYR A 31 -12.95 1.40 21.63
C TYR A 31 -12.69 1.64 23.12
N ARG A 32 -11.72 0.93 23.68
CA ARG A 32 -11.17 1.26 24.99
C ARG A 32 -10.32 2.53 24.87
N ARG A 33 -10.26 3.32 25.94
CA ARG A 33 -9.43 4.54 26.01
C ARG A 33 -7.96 4.29 25.63
N ALA A 34 -7.43 3.10 25.94
CA ALA A 34 -6.08 2.71 25.55
C ALA A 34 -5.86 2.75 24.03
N VAL A 35 -6.85 2.33 23.23
CA VAL A 35 -6.77 2.30 21.76
C VAL A 35 -6.80 3.72 21.19
N THR A 36 -7.69 4.58 21.70
CA THR A 36 -7.82 5.95 21.21
C THR A 36 -6.62 6.82 21.55
N ASN A 37 -5.92 6.51 22.65
CA ASN A 37 -4.69 7.21 23.04
C ASN A 37 -3.47 6.76 22.22
N SER A 38 -3.47 5.53 21.70
CA SER A 38 -2.33 4.95 20.99
C SER A 38 -2.41 5.13 19.47
N VAL A 39 -3.62 5.13 18.90
CA VAL A 39 -3.81 5.27 17.45
C VAL A 39 -3.83 6.75 17.07
N LYS A 40 -2.81 7.19 16.32
CA LYS A 40 -2.77 8.52 15.70
C LYS A 40 -3.61 8.50 14.41
N LEU A 41 -4.60 9.39 14.32
CA LEU A 41 -5.46 9.51 13.15
C LEU A 41 -5.07 10.74 12.33
N TYR A 42 -4.98 10.55 11.01
CA TYR A 42 -4.73 11.62 10.05
C TYR A 42 -5.66 11.46 8.84
N GLY A 43 -6.33 12.54 8.42
CA GLY A 43 -7.23 12.55 7.26
C GLY A 43 -8.34 11.49 7.31
N GLU A 44 -8.43 10.68 6.25
CA GLU A 44 -9.47 9.64 6.08
C GLU A 44 -9.19 8.33 6.85
N LEU A 45 -8.14 8.28 7.69
CA LEU A 45 -7.75 7.08 8.45
C LEU A 45 -8.76 6.62 9.50
N HIS A 46 -9.77 7.43 9.82
CA HIS A 46 -10.85 7.08 10.76
C HIS A 46 -11.60 5.79 10.35
N ARG A 47 -11.63 5.45 9.05
CA ARG A 47 -12.23 4.18 8.58
C ARG A 47 -11.38 2.98 8.94
N PHE A 48 -10.06 3.16 9.02
CA PHE A 48 -9.05 2.12 9.24
C PHE A 48 -8.58 2.00 10.69
N ILE A 49 -9.27 2.63 11.65
CA ILE A 49 -8.96 2.47 13.09
C ILE A 49 -8.83 1.00 13.50
N PRO A 50 -9.70 0.05 13.09
CA PRO A 50 -9.51 -1.36 13.43
C PRO A 50 -8.18 -1.91 12.91
N VAL A 51 -7.80 -1.58 11.67
CA VAL A 51 -6.52 -2.02 11.10
C VAL A 51 -5.34 -1.47 11.88
N LEU A 52 -5.35 -0.17 12.21
CA LEU A 52 -4.30 0.48 12.99
C LEU A 52 -4.20 -0.07 14.41
N ALA A 53 -5.34 -0.31 15.06
CA ALA A 53 -5.39 -0.93 16.38
C ALA A 53 -4.84 -2.36 16.34
N HIS A 54 -5.15 -3.13 15.29
CA HIS A 54 -4.61 -4.49 15.14
C HIS A 54 -3.09 -4.48 15.01
N GLN A 55 -2.55 -3.55 14.22
CA GLN A 55 -1.11 -3.39 14.03
C GLN A 55 -0.39 -3.05 15.34
N GLN A 56 -1.06 -2.33 16.26
CA GLN A 56 -0.55 -2.04 17.60
C GLN A 56 -0.75 -3.20 18.60
N GLY A 57 -1.28 -4.34 18.15
CA GLY A 57 -1.45 -5.55 18.97
C GLY A 57 -2.79 -5.64 19.73
N PHE A 58 -3.73 -4.72 19.49
CA PHE A 58 -5.06 -4.81 20.10
C PHE A 58 -5.90 -5.92 19.47
N ARG A 59 -6.74 -6.55 20.30
CA ARG A 59 -7.73 -7.54 19.85
C ARG A 59 -8.97 -6.84 19.34
N ILE A 60 -9.48 -7.30 18.21
CA ILE A 60 -10.64 -6.75 17.52
C ILE A 60 -11.64 -7.87 17.31
N THR A 61 -12.91 -7.55 17.49
CA THR A 61 -14.03 -8.45 17.20
C THR A 61 -15.15 -7.66 16.54
N GLU A 62 -15.98 -8.35 15.78
CA GLU A 62 -17.23 -7.82 15.22
C GLU A 62 -18.41 -8.35 16.03
N LEU A 63 -19.43 -7.51 16.20
CA LEU A 63 -20.70 -7.90 16.81
C LEU A 63 -21.83 -7.56 15.83
N PRO A 64 -22.76 -8.50 15.56
CA PRO A 64 -23.87 -8.24 14.67
C PRO A 64 -24.79 -7.18 15.27
N VAL A 65 -25.11 -6.15 14.49
CA VAL A 65 -26.06 -5.10 14.85
C VAL A 65 -27.14 -5.02 13.79
N GLN A 66 -28.39 -4.86 14.22
CA GLN A 66 -29.50 -4.65 13.29
C GLN A 66 -29.49 -3.19 12.81
N HIS A 67 -29.37 -2.99 11.50
CA HIS A 67 -29.50 -1.68 10.89
C HIS A 67 -30.95 -1.42 10.49
N HIS A 68 -31.55 -0.37 11.07
CA HIS A 68 -32.89 0.07 10.67
C HIS A 68 -32.84 0.89 9.37
N PRO A 69 -33.87 0.76 8.51
CA PRO A 69 -33.96 1.57 7.30
C PRO A 69 -34.05 3.06 7.68
N ARG A 70 -33.37 3.90 6.89
CA ARG A 70 -33.40 5.34 7.07
C ARG A 70 -34.82 5.87 6.82
N LEU A 71 -35.34 6.65 7.78
CA LEU A 71 -36.69 7.23 7.70
C LEU A 71 -36.78 8.47 6.81
N ALA A 72 -35.69 9.25 6.67
CA ALA A 72 -35.68 10.49 5.86
C ALA A 72 -34.30 10.79 5.25
N GLY A 73 -34.30 11.47 4.10
CA GLY A 73 -33.10 11.96 3.41
C GLY A 73 -32.53 11.04 2.33
N VAL A 74 -31.83 11.62 1.35
CA VAL A 74 -31.25 10.88 0.22
C VAL A 74 -29.89 10.29 0.60
N SER A 75 -29.60 9.09 0.08
CA SER A 75 -28.28 8.48 0.23
C SER A 75 -27.21 9.30 -0.50
N LYS A 76 -26.18 9.74 0.23
CA LYS A 76 -24.98 10.37 -0.36
C LYS A 76 -24.04 9.32 -1.01
N TYR A 77 -24.51 8.09 -1.20
CA TYR A 77 -23.76 7.01 -1.86
C TYR A 77 -23.96 7.09 -3.38
N GLY A 78 -23.15 7.91 -4.05
CA GLY A 78 -23.06 8.01 -5.51
C GLY A 78 -21.85 7.27 -6.11
N THR A 79 -21.73 7.31 -7.43
CA THR A 79 -20.64 6.70 -8.23
C THR A 79 -19.23 7.15 -7.83
N GLY A 80 -19.07 8.37 -7.30
CA GLY A 80 -17.81 8.85 -6.73
C GLY A 80 -17.28 8.01 -5.55
N ARG A 81 -18.09 7.11 -4.97
CA ARG A 81 -17.65 6.17 -3.94
C ARG A 81 -16.75 5.05 -4.49
N LEU A 82 -16.81 4.74 -5.78
CA LEU A 82 -15.89 3.77 -6.40
C LEU A 82 -14.45 4.31 -6.39
N LEU A 83 -14.27 5.58 -6.78
CA LEU A 83 -12.96 6.24 -6.72
C LEU A 83 -12.47 6.37 -5.27
N LYS A 84 -13.34 6.76 -4.33
CA LYS A 84 -12.97 6.79 -2.90
C LYS A 84 -12.59 5.41 -2.38
N GLY A 85 -13.32 4.35 -2.75
CA GLY A 85 -12.98 2.98 -2.36
C GLY A 85 -11.64 2.51 -2.92
N PHE A 86 -11.29 2.95 -4.14
CA PHE A 86 -9.96 2.67 -4.72
C PHE A 86 -8.84 3.42 -4.00
N LEU A 87 -9.04 4.69 -3.68
CA LEU A 87 -8.07 5.48 -2.89
C LEU A 87 -7.91 4.94 -1.47
N ASP A 88 -9.03 4.54 -0.85
CA ASP A 88 -9.08 3.86 0.44
C ASP A 88 -8.27 2.54 0.40
N PHE A 89 -8.36 1.80 -0.71
CA PHE A 89 -7.58 0.57 -0.92
C PHE A 89 -6.08 0.87 -1.02
N GLY A 90 -5.72 1.88 -1.81
CA GLY A 90 -4.36 2.41 -1.88
C GLY A 90 -3.83 2.81 -0.50
N MET A 91 -4.66 3.44 0.32
CA MET A 91 -4.30 3.82 1.69
C MET A 91 -4.02 2.61 2.58
N VAL A 92 -4.83 1.55 2.49
CA VAL A 92 -4.58 0.30 3.24
C VAL A 92 -3.27 -0.35 2.80
N LEU A 93 -3.04 -0.47 1.49
CA LEU A 93 -1.79 -1.00 0.95
C LEU A 93 -0.58 -0.18 1.42
N PHE A 94 -0.74 1.14 1.42
CA PHE A 94 0.29 2.07 1.88
C PHE A 94 0.59 1.88 3.38
N LEU A 95 -0.44 1.82 4.22
CA LEU A 95 -0.30 1.65 5.68
C LEU A 95 0.28 0.29 6.08
N THR A 96 -0.11 -0.77 5.36
CA THR A 96 0.22 -2.15 5.76
C THR A 96 1.53 -2.64 5.17
N GLY A 97 1.79 -2.31 3.91
CA GLY A 97 2.98 -2.74 3.17
C GLY A 97 4.05 -1.65 3.10
N TYR A 98 3.71 -0.50 2.51
CA TYR A 98 4.70 0.53 2.18
C TYR A 98 5.39 1.13 3.40
N LEU A 99 4.66 1.46 4.48
CA LEU A 99 5.27 2.06 5.67
C LEU A 99 6.32 1.15 6.36
N LYS A 100 6.18 -0.17 6.23
CA LYS A 100 7.09 -1.12 6.87
C LYS A 100 8.35 -1.38 6.05
N ARG A 101 8.21 -1.53 4.73
CA ARG A 101 9.30 -1.88 3.80
C ARG A 101 9.06 -1.25 2.41
N PRO A 102 9.23 0.07 2.27
CA PRO A 102 8.92 0.81 1.04
C PRO A 102 9.74 0.33 -0.17
N LEU A 103 11.02 -0.03 0.05
CA LEU A 103 11.90 -0.52 -1.02
C LEU A 103 11.43 -1.85 -1.60
N HIS A 104 10.90 -2.76 -0.77
CA HIS A 104 10.51 -4.09 -1.26
C HIS A 104 9.29 -4.04 -2.17
N LEU A 105 8.38 -3.07 -1.96
CA LEU A 105 7.21 -2.90 -2.82
C LEU A 105 7.60 -2.25 -4.15
N PHE A 106 8.16 -1.03 -4.11
CA PHE A 106 8.46 -0.27 -5.32
C PHE A 106 9.73 -0.73 -6.03
N GLY A 107 10.70 -1.24 -5.30
CA GLY A 107 11.93 -1.81 -5.87
C GLY A 107 11.68 -3.11 -6.63
N ALA A 108 10.84 -4.01 -6.11
CA ALA A 108 10.50 -5.25 -6.82
C ALA A 108 9.72 -4.97 -8.11
N TRP A 109 8.68 -4.13 -8.04
CA TRP A 109 7.93 -3.70 -9.22
C TRP A 109 8.79 -2.88 -10.19
N GLY A 110 9.65 -2.01 -9.67
CA GLY A 110 10.60 -1.23 -10.46
C GLY A 110 11.60 -2.10 -11.21
N LEU A 111 12.17 -3.12 -10.56
CA LEU A 111 13.06 -4.11 -11.19
C LEU A 111 12.33 -4.91 -12.28
N PHE A 112 11.08 -5.31 -12.04
CA PHE A 112 10.26 -6.01 -13.03
C PHE A 112 10.02 -5.14 -14.27
N VAL A 113 9.58 -3.89 -14.07
CA VAL A 113 9.32 -2.93 -15.16
C VAL A 113 10.61 -2.60 -15.90
N LEU A 114 11.71 -2.38 -15.17
CA LEU A 114 13.04 -2.14 -15.75
C LEU A 114 13.49 -3.34 -16.59
N GLY A 115 13.30 -4.57 -16.11
CA GLY A 115 13.61 -5.78 -16.84
C GLY A 115 12.81 -5.89 -18.15
N LEU A 116 11.50 -5.60 -18.12
CA LEU A 116 10.68 -5.58 -19.33
C LEU A 116 11.16 -4.52 -20.34
N GLY A 117 11.45 -3.31 -19.87
CA GLY A 117 12.02 -2.25 -20.71
C GLY A 117 13.36 -2.64 -21.32
N ALA A 118 14.22 -3.32 -20.54
CA ALA A 118 15.52 -3.79 -20.98
C ALA A 118 15.38 -4.87 -22.06
N LEU A 119 14.45 -5.81 -21.90
CA LEU A 119 14.18 -6.84 -22.90
C LEU A 119 13.69 -6.25 -24.24
N ILE A 120 12.78 -5.28 -24.19
CA ILE A 120 12.27 -4.59 -25.39
C ILE A 120 13.41 -3.86 -26.11
N ASN A 121 14.22 -3.10 -25.37
CA ASN A 121 15.34 -2.36 -25.96
C ASN A 121 16.45 -3.30 -26.45
N LEU A 122 16.72 -4.40 -25.74
CA LEU A 122 17.68 -5.41 -26.16
C LEU A 122 17.24 -6.07 -27.47
N TYR A 123 15.97 -6.42 -27.59
CA TYR A 123 15.40 -6.94 -28.83
C TYR A 123 15.59 -5.96 -30.00
N LEU A 124 15.31 -4.67 -29.78
CA LEU A 124 15.52 -3.63 -30.79
C LEU A 124 17.01 -3.41 -31.12
N ALA A 125 17.88 -3.50 -30.11
CA ALA A 125 19.33 -3.38 -30.29
C ALA A 125 19.91 -4.54 -31.11
N VAL A 126 19.41 -5.76 -30.90
CA VAL A 126 19.78 -6.93 -31.71
C VAL A 126 19.33 -6.77 -33.16
N LEU A 127 18.10 -6.31 -33.40
CA LEU A 127 17.62 -6.02 -34.76
C LEU A 127 18.45 -4.92 -35.44
N TRP A 128 18.86 -3.91 -34.68
CA TRP A 128 19.76 -2.85 -35.16
C TRP A 128 21.14 -3.41 -35.54
N MET A 129 21.71 -4.27 -34.69
CA MET A 129 23.01 -4.91 -34.95
C MET A 129 22.96 -5.84 -36.17
N LEU A 130 21.90 -6.65 -36.32
CA LEU A 130 21.73 -7.54 -37.49
C LEU A 130 21.55 -6.75 -38.79
N ARG A 131 20.96 -5.55 -38.73
CA ARG A 131 20.87 -4.66 -39.89
C ARG A 131 22.24 -4.12 -40.29
N GLU A 132 22.98 -3.56 -39.34
CA GLU A 132 24.23 -2.85 -39.61
C GLU A 132 25.38 -3.81 -39.95
N PHE A 133 25.51 -4.91 -39.20
CA PHE A 133 26.59 -5.89 -39.38
C PHE A 133 26.19 -7.10 -40.23
N GLY A 134 24.90 -7.46 -40.27
CA GLY A 134 24.41 -8.65 -40.97
C GLY A 134 23.92 -8.41 -42.40
N GLY A 135 24.00 -7.17 -42.92
CA GLY A 135 23.65 -6.84 -44.31
C GLY A 135 22.17 -6.94 -44.66
N MET A 136 21.27 -7.15 -43.69
CA MET A 136 19.82 -7.26 -43.91
C MET A 136 19.17 -5.87 -44.06
N THR A 137 19.19 -5.33 -45.27
CA THR A 137 18.60 -4.02 -45.65
C THR A 137 17.07 -3.97 -45.68
N GLN A 138 16.39 -5.10 -45.46
CA GLN A 138 14.92 -5.19 -45.36
C GLN A 138 14.38 -4.65 -44.01
N ILE A 139 15.24 -4.39 -43.03
CA ILE A 139 14.84 -3.88 -41.72
C ILE A 139 14.73 -2.35 -41.80
N GLY A 140 13.50 -1.83 -41.90
CA GLY A 140 13.23 -0.39 -41.91
C GLY A 140 13.69 0.33 -40.63
N ALA A 141 13.85 1.66 -40.70
CA ALA A 141 14.39 2.50 -39.64
C ALA A 141 13.80 2.19 -38.26
N ILE A 142 14.67 2.01 -37.27
CA ILE A 142 14.28 1.58 -35.91
C ILE A 142 13.90 2.79 -35.05
N GLY A 143 14.51 3.96 -35.30
CA GLY A 143 14.28 5.18 -34.52
C GLY A 143 12.85 5.72 -34.55
N THR A 144 12.08 5.45 -35.61
CA THR A 144 10.68 5.90 -35.74
C THR A 144 9.65 4.90 -35.19
N ARG A 145 10.10 3.73 -34.72
CA ARG A 145 9.17 2.72 -34.19
C ARG A 145 8.68 3.15 -32.81
N PRO A 146 7.34 3.21 -32.57
CA PRO A 146 6.78 3.52 -31.26
C PRO A 146 7.32 2.60 -30.15
N LEU A 147 7.73 1.38 -30.51
CA LEU A 147 8.28 0.39 -29.59
C LEU A 147 9.58 0.85 -28.92
N LEU A 148 10.42 1.64 -29.60
CA LEU A 148 11.65 2.20 -29.00
C LEU A 148 11.29 3.21 -27.90
N ILE A 149 10.34 4.10 -28.19
CA ILE A 149 9.86 5.10 -27.22
C ILE A 149 9.24 4.39 -26.01
N VAL A 150 8.39 3.38 -26.25
CA VAL A 150 7.81 2.57 -25.17
C VAL A 150 8.90 1.88 -24.35
N GLY A 151 9.90 1.26 -25.00
CA GLY A 151 11.02 0.60 -24.31
C GLY A 151 11.82 1.56 -23.44
N VAL A 152 12.19 2.73 -23.95
CA VAL A 152 12.95 3.75 -23.21
C VAL A 152 12.11 4.35 -22.07
N LEU A 153 10.85 4.71 -22.31
CA LEU A 153 9.96 5.23 -21.26
C LEU A 153 9.74 4.19 -20.15
N THR A 154 9.59 2.92 -20.51
CA THR A 154 9.46 1.82 -19.55
C THR A 154 10.71 1.70 -18.68
N MET A 155 11.90 1.84 -19.26
CA MET A 155 13.15 1.88 -18.49
C MET A 155 13.19 3.05 -17.50
N ILE A 156 12.83 4.25 -17.95
CA ILE A 156 12.79 5.46 -17.10
C ILE A 156 11.80 5.25 -15.94
N LEU A 157 10.62 4.71 -16.22
CA LEU A 157 9.63 4.40 -15.19
C LEU A 157 10.15 3.37 -14.18
N GLY A 158 10.87 2.33 -14.63
CA GLY A 158 11.51 1.35 -13.76
C GLY A 158 12.52 1.99 -12.79
N ILE A 159 13.41 2.85 -13.30
CA ILE A 159 14.38 3.59 -12.49
C ILE A 159 13.67 4.51 -11.49
N GLN A 160 12.62 5.21 -11.92
CA GLN A 160 11.84 6.12 -11.08
C GLN A 160 11.16 5.38 -9.91
N LEU A 161 10.62 4.18 -10.14
CA LEU A 161 10.01 3.36 -9.10
C LEU A 161 11.05 2.91 -8.07
N ILE A 162 12.22 2.43 -8.52
CA ILE A 162 13.31 2.04 -7.61
C ILE A 162 13.76 3.24 -6.77
N SER A 163 13.95 4.39 -7.40
CA SER A 163 14.36 5.64 -6.74
C SER A 163 13.33 6.06 -5.68
N THR A 164 12.04 5.97 -5.99
CA THR A 164 10.95 6.26 -5.06
C THR A 164 10.96 5.30 -3.86
N GLY A 165 11.23 4.01 -4.08
CA GLY A 165 11.36 3.02 -3.00
C GLY A 165 12.53 3.31 -2.07
N LEU A 166 13.68 3.70 -2.62
CA LEU A 166 14.87 4.10 -1.85
C LEU A 166 14.61 5.37 -1.03
N LEU A 167 14.00 6.39 -1.63
CA LEU A 167 13.58 7.60 -0.92
C LEU A 167 12.61 7.29 0.21
N GLY A 168 11.67 6.36 -0.02
CA GLY A 168 10.78 5.86 1.03
C GLY A 168 11.53 5.24 2.20
N GLU A 169 12.54 4.41 1.94
CA GLU A 169 13.35 3.78 2.99
C GLU A 169 14.16 4.82 3.77
N MET A 170 14.74 5.80 3.09
CA MET A 170 15.45 6.92 3.72
C MET A 170 14.52 7.77 4.60
N LEU A 171 13.33 8.12 4.09
CA LEU A 171 12.34 8.87 4.86
C LEU A 171 11.89 8.09 6.10
N ARG A 172 11.70 6.78 5.97
CA ARG A 172 11.37 5.90 7.09
C ARG A 172 12.49 5.84 8.11
N TYR A 173 13.75 5.78 7.68
CA TYR A 173 14.91 5.83 8.56
C TYR A 173 14.98 7.14 9.36
N PHE A 174 14.77 8.29 8.71
CA PHE A 174 14.79 9.58 9.40
C PHE A 174 13.59 9.83 10.32
N ASN A 175 12.41 9.30 9.98
CA ASN A 175 11.21 9.44 10.80
C ASN A 175 11.01 8.28 11.78
N PHE A 176 12.01 7.41 11.97
CA PHE A 176 11.89 6.25 12.83
C PHE A 176 11.79 6.67 14.30
N ASN A 177 10.62 6.48 14.91
CA ASN A 177 10.45 6.53 16.36
C ASN A 177 10.22 5.12 16.91
N VAL A 178 10.95 4.77 17.97
CA VAL A 178 10.84 3.46 18.66
C VAL A 178 9.41 3.16 19.13
N GLN A 179 8.63 4.20 19.45
CA GLN A 179 7.23 4.09 19.86
C GLN A 179 6.27 3.65 18.73
N ASP A 180 6.67 3.77 17.46
CA ASP A 180 5.83 3.41 16.32
C ASP A 180 5.90 1.91 15.99
N GLU A 181 6.91 1.18 16.50
CA GLU A 181 7.09 -0.26 16.23
C GLU A 181 6.50 -1.16 17.32
N TYR A 182 6.46 -0.70 18.59
CA TYR A 182 5.89 -1.46 19.72
C TYR A 182 5.09 -0.58 20.67
N SER A 183 3.87 -1.02 21.00
CA SER A 183 3.06 -0.40 22.05
C SER A 183 3.53 -0.88 23.43
N LEU A 184 4.25 -0.03 24.16
CA LEU A 184 4.66 -0.31 25.54
C LEU A 184 3.46 -0.12 26.48
N LYS A 185 2.95 -1.21 27.04
CA LYS A 185 1.85 -1.18 28.01
C LYS A 185 2.29 -0.63 29.37
N GLN A 186 3.48 -1.03 29.83
CA GLN A 186 4.05 -0.62 31.12
C GLN A 186 5.56 -0.87 31.11
N VAL A 187 6.34 0.10 31.58
CA VAL A 187 7.76 -0.10 31.90
C VAL A 187 7.83 -0.57 33.35
N LEU A 188 8.34 -1.78 33.60
CA LEU A 188 8.61 -2.25 34.95
C LEU A 188 10.00 -1.75 35.33
N GLU A 189 10.06 -0.69 36.13
CA GLU A 189 11.30 -0.18 36.71
C GLU A 189 11.86 -1.26 37.65
N LYS A 190 12.99 -1.88 37.28
CA LYS A 190 13.73 -2.73 38.22
C LYS A 190 14.33 -1.80 39.28
N ARG A 191 13.70 -1.74 40.47
CA ARG A 191 14.36 -1.23 41.67
C ARG A 191 15.56 -2.12 41.96
N PHE A 192 16.75 -1.67 41.58
CA PHE A 192 18.00 -2.15 42.14
C PHE A 192 18.14 -1.55 43.54
N THR A 193 17.34 -2.04 44.50
CA THR A 193 17.57 -1.75 45.92
C THR A 193 18.39 -2.88 46.52
N GLU A 194 19.63 -2.52 46.90
CA GLU A 194 20.41 -3.06 48.02
C GLU A 194 20.52 -4.58 48.13
N TYR A 195 21.56 -5.14 47.48
CA TYR A 195 22.26 -6.32 47.96
C TYR A 195 23.73 -5.95 48.22
N GLU A 196 23.96 -5.05 49.17
CA GLU A 196 25.21 -5.01 49.93
C GLU A 196 24.83 -5.13 51.41
N LYS A 197 24.92 -6.36 51.91
CA LYS A 197 25.09 -6.68 53.33
C LYS A 197 26.50 -7.21 53.51
#